data_AF-A0A2I0W2N4-F1
#
_entry.id   AF-A0A2I0W2N4-F1
#
_cell.length_a   1.000
_cell.length_b   1.000
_cell.length_c   1.000
_cell.angle_alpha   90.00
_cell.angle_beta   90.00
_cell.angle_gamma   90.00
#
_symmetry.space_group_name_H-M   'P 1'
#
loop_
_entity.id
_entity.type
_entity.pdbx_description
1 polymer ?
#
loop_
_entity_poly.entity_id
_entity_poly.type
_entity_poly.pdbx_seq_one_letter_code
_entity_poly.pdbx_strand_id
1 'polypeptide(L)'
;MASLTELSFNWLGFISAMISNISFTYRSIYSKKAMTDMDSTNLYAYLSIFALNVCIPPAIIIEGPQLLQNGFNDVIAKVGLTKFITYLFWVGMFYHLYNQVATNTLERVAPLTHAVGNVLKRVFVIGFSIVVFGNKISTETGIGTCIAIAGVSIYSYIKTKMEEEKRKTITA
;
A
#
# COMPACT_ATOMS: atom_id res chain seq x y z
N MET A 1 1.64 -6.10 -21.94
CA MET A 1 2.57 -5.28 -22.75
C MET A 1 2.71 -3.85 -22.23
N ALA A 2 1.68 -3.23 -21.61
CA ALA A 2 1.78 -1.87 -21.06
C ALA A 2 2.81 -1.65 -19.93
N SER A 3 3.11 -2.68 -19.10
CA SER A 3 4.17 -2.60 -18.09
C SER A 3 5.57 -2.85 -18.66
N LEU A 4 5.68 -3.57 -19.78
CA LEU A 4 6.96 -3.81 -20.48
C LEU A 4 7.45 -2.57 -21.24
N THR A 5 6.56 -1.59 -21.50
CA THR A 5 6.86 -0.34 -22.19
C THR A 5 7.20 0.81 -21.24
N GLU A 6 7.19 0.60 -19.92
CA GLU A 6 7.75 1.57 -18.98
C GLU A 6 9.29 1.54 -19.06
N LEU A 7 9.90 2.71 -19.22
CA LEU A 7 11.36 2.89 -19.31
C LEU A 7 12.14 2.32 -18.10
N SER A 8 11.43 2.04 -16.99
CA SER A 8 11.95 1.58 -15.71
C SER A 8 11.47 0.17 -15.33
N PHE A 9 10.96 -0.61 -16.29
CA PHE A 9 10.45 -1.95 -15.98
C PHE A 9 11.56 -2.87 -15.46
N ASN A 10 11.39 -3.35 -14.22
CA ASN A 10 12.29 -4.30 -13.59
C ASN A 10 11.50 -5.54 -13.15
N TRP A 11 11.90 -6.72 -13.65
CA TRP A 11 11.29 -8.00 -13.29
C TRP A 11 11.34 -8.28 -11.79
N LEU A 12 12.42 -7.91 -11.09
CA LEU A 12 12.50 -8.04 -9.63
C LEU A 12 11.46 -7.16 -8.93
N GLY A 13 11.30 -5.92 -9.39
CA GLY A 13 10.30 -5.00 -8.85
C GLY A 13 8.87 -5.49 -9.09
N PHE A 14 8.59 -6.01 -10.29
CA PHE A 14 7.30 -6.59 -10.63
C PHE A 14 6.96 -7.81 -9.76
N ILE A 15 7.88 -8.77 -9.63
CA ILE A 15 7.67 -9.96 -8.80
C ILE A 15 7.49 -9.58 -7.33
N SER A 16 8.31 -8.67 -6.80
CA SER A 16 8.19 -8.16 -5.43
C SER A 16 6.82 -7.51 -5.18
N ALA A 17 6.32 -6.69 -6.12
CA ALA A 17 5.00 -6.09 -6.04
C ALA A 17 3.87 -7.15 -6.03
N MET A 18 4.00 -8.21 -6.82
CA MET A 18 3.02 -9.31 -6.85
C MET A 18 3.01 -10.11 -5.53
N ILE A 19 4.19 -10.44 -5.00
CA ILE A 19 4.33 -11.12 -3.69
C ILE A 19 3.71 -10.25 -2.59
N SER A 20 3.97 -8.95 -2.60
CA SER A 20 3.39 -8.01 -1.63
C SER A 20 1.86 -8.06 -1.60
N ASN A 21 1.19 -8.13 -2.76
CA ASN A 21 -0.27 -8.23 -2.84
C ASN A 21 -0.81 -9.51 -2.17
N ILE A 22 -0.10 -10.62 -2.34
CA ILE A 22 -0.45 -11.90 -1.70
C ILE A 22 -0.27 -11.79 -0.19
N SER A 23 0.89 -11.29 0.28
CA SER A 23 1.16 -11.09 1.71
C SER A 23 0.16 -10.14 2.38
N PHE A 24 -0.25 -9.05 1.72
CA PHE A 24 -1.27 -8.14 2.24
C PHE A 24 -2.64 -8.81 2.40
N THR A 25 -2.99 -9.71 1.48
CA THR A 25 -4.24 -10.47 1.55
C THR A 25 -4.19 -11.44 2.73
N TYR A 26 -3.10 -12.19 2.88
CA TYR A 26 -2.88 -13.07 4.04
C TYR A 26 -2.94 -12.31 5.36
N ARG A 27 -2.24 -11.18 5.46
CA ARG A 27 -2.29 -10.31 6.64
C ARG A 27 -3.72 -9.93 6.98
N SER A 28 -4.51 -9.50 5.99
CA SER A 28 -5.89 -9.06 6.22
C SER A 28 -6.79 -10.19 6.73
N ILE A 29 -6.62 -11.42 6.23
CA ILE A 29 -7.39 -12.60 6.66
C ILE A 29 -6.98 -13.03 8.08
N TYR A 30 -5.68 -13.17 8.34
CA TYR A 30 -5.18 -13.57 9.66
C TYR A 30 -5.43 -12.50 10.72
N SER A 31 -5.26 -11.22 10.40
CA SER A 31 -5.58 -10.14 11.32
C SER A 31 -7.06 -10.14 11.68
N LYS A 32 -7.96 -10.38 10.70
CA LYS A 32 -9.39 -10.50 10.99
C LYS A 32 -9.71 -11.72 11.87
N LYS A 33 -9.01 -12.84 11.66
CA LYS A 33 -9.16 -14.02 12.52
C LYS A 33 -8.63 -13.76 13.93
N ALA A 34 -7.53 -13.02 14.08
CA ALA A 34 -7.00 -12.67 15.40
C ALA A 34 -7.86 -11.61 16.12
N MET A 35 -8.60 -10.79 15.38
CA MET A 35 -9.56 -9.82 15.94
C MET A 35 -10.77 -10.46 16.63
N THR A 36 -10.98 -11.78 16.53
CA THR A 36 -12.05 -12.45 17.30
C THR A 36 -11.71 -12.58 18.78
N ASP A 37 -10.41 -12.64 19.12
CA ASP A 37 -9.92 -12.81 20.49
C ASP A 37 -9.28 -11.53 21.06
N MET A 38 -8.96 -10.54 20.23
CA MET A 38 -8.28 -9.29 20.63
C MET A 38 -8.83 -8.06 19.91
N ASP A 39 -8.87 -6.92 20.62
CA ASP A 39 -9.24 -5.61 20.04
C ASP A 39 -8.30 -5.20 18.89
N SER A 40 -8.84 -4.57 17.85
CA SER A 40 -8.09 -4.16 16.65
C SER A 40 -6.89 -3.26 16.94
N THR A 41 -7.03 -2.39 17.95
CA THR A 41 -5.97 -1.45 18.36
C THR A 41 -4.79 -2.22 18.96
N ASN A 42 -5.08 -3.21 19.79
CA ASN A 42 -4.07 -4.02 20.45
C ASN A 42 -3.37 -4.95 19.44
N LEU A 43 -4.14 -5.54 18.52
CA LEU A 43 -3.59 -6.35 17.43
C LEU A 43 -2.64 -5.52 16.54
N TYR A 44 -3.02 -4.29 16.20
CA TYR A 44 -2.15 -3.41 15.42
C TYR A 44 -0.87 -3.04 16.18
N ALA A 45 -0.96 -2.79 17.48
CA ALA A 45 0.20 -2.49 18.33
C ALA A 45 1.19 -3.68 18.36
N TYR A 46 0.71 -4.90 18.64
CA TYR A 46 1.57 -6.09 18.64
C TYR A 46 2.17 -6.37 17.26
N LEU A 47 1.38 -6.25 16.19
CA LEU A 47 1.87 -6.45 14.84
C LEU A 47 2.97 -5.42 14.49
N SER A 48 2.80 -4.17 14.90
CA SER A 48 3.78 -3.10 14.65
C SER A 48 5.07 -3.31 15.43
N ILE A 49 4.99 -3.74 16.70
CA ILE A 49 6.17 -4.07 17.52
C ILE A 49 6.92 -5.27 16.93
N PHE A 50 6.20 -6.32 16.54
CA PHE A 50 6.83 -7.48 15.91
C PHE A 50 7.46 -7.13 14.56
N ALA A 51 6.75 -6.37 13.72
CA ALA A 51 7.26 -5.89 12.44
C ALA A 51 8.53 -5.03 12.62
N LEU A 52 8.58 -4.18 13.64
CA LEU A 52 9.78 -3.39 13.96
C LEU A 52 10.98 -4.31 14.24
N ASN A 53 10.81 -5.30 15.13
CA ASN A 53 11.87 -6.24 15.48
C ASN A 53 12.35 -7.09 14.28
N VAL A 54 11.44 -7.47 13.39
CA VAL A 54 11.78 -8.27 12.19
C VAL A 54 12.42 -7.40 11.10
N CYS A 55 12.06 -6.12 10.99
CA CYS A 55 12.52 -5.23 9.93
C CYS A 55 13.86 -4.56 10.24
N ILE A 56 14.18 -4.31 11.52
CA ILE A 56 15.45 -3.69 11.93
C ILE A 56 16.69 -4.48 11.43
N PRO A 57 16.81 -5.80 11.66
CA PRO A 57 18.01 -6.54 11.26
C PRO A 57 18.33 -6.49 9.75
N PRO A 58 17.38 -6.80 8.84
CA PRO A 58 17.67 -6.72 7.41
C PRO A 58 17.89 -5.27 6.93
N ALA A 59 17.21 -4.28 7.52
CA ALA A 59 17.43 -2.87 7.18
C ALA A 59 18.88 -2.44 7.47
N ILE A 60 19.43 -2.81 8.63
CA ILE A 60 20.82 -2.47 8.98
C ILE A 60 21.82 -3.22 8.10
N ILE A 61 21.57 -4.50 7.78
CA ILE A 61 22.52 -5.32 7.02
C ILE A 61 22.56 -4.91 5.53
N ILE A 62 21.40 -4.63 4.93
CA ILE A 62 21.29 -4.34 3.50
C ILE A 62 21.50 -2.84 3.22
N GLU A 63 20.81 -1.97 3.96
CA GLU A 63 20.82 -0.53 3.69
C GLU A 63 21.84 0.23 4.55
N GLY A 64 22.23 -0.31 5.71
CA GLY A 64 23.16 0.34 6.64
C GLY A 64 24.48 0.79 6.01
N PRO A 65 25.19 -0.04 5.22
CA PRO A 65 26.44 0.37 4.58
C PRO A 65 26.26 1.51 3.57
N GLN A 66 25.15 1.53 2.82
CA GLN A 66 24.86 2.57 1.82
C GLN A 66 24.38 3.88 2.46
N LEU A 67 23.59 3.77 3.54
CA LEU A 67 23.11 4.92 4.31
C LEU A 67 24.25 5.66 5.01
N LEU A 68 25.18 4.93 5.63
CA LEU A 68 26.30 5.51 6.39
C LEU A 68 27.38 6.12 5.49
N GLN A 69 27.61 5.57 4.29
CA GLN A 69 28.67 6.09 3.40
C GLN A 69 28.21 7.30 2.60
N ASN A 70 27.06 7.23 1.91
CA ASN A 70 26.65 8.26 0.94
C ASN A 70 25.23 8.80 1.18
N GLY A 71 24.32 8.00 1.74
CA GLY A 71 22.89 8.33 1.82
C GLY A 71 22.58 9.58 2.66
N PHE A 72 23.10 9.68 3.88
CA PHE A 72 22.80 10.84 4.73
C PHE A 72 23.50 12.11 4.25
N ASN A 73 24.76 12.03 3.83
CA ASN A 73 25.53 13.19 3.39
C ASN A 73 24.95 13.81 2.11
N ASP A 74 24.55 12.99 1.13
CA ASP A 74 23.98 13.48 -0.14
C ASP A 74 22.60 14.12 0.04
N VAL A 75 21.77 13.56 0.94
CA VAL A 75 20.42 14.08 1.20
C VAL A 75 20.48 15.36 2.04
N ILE A 76 21.36 15.42 3.04
CA ILE A 76 21.61 16.63 3.83
C ILE A 76 22.16 17.74 2.91
N ALA A 77 23.06 17.42 1.97
CA ALA A 77 23.59 18.39 1.01
C ALA A 77 22.52 18.92 0.03
N LYS A 78 21.55 18.09 -0.40
CA LYS A 78 20.50 18.51 -1.34
C LYS A 78 19.33 19.25 -0.71
N VAL A 79 18.85 18.78 0.45
CA VAL A 79 17.55 19.20 1.01
C VAL A 79 17.70 19.92 2.35
N GLY A 80 18.83 19.73 3.04
CA GLY A 80 19.08 20.22 4.38
C GLY A 80 18.47 19.34 5.46
N LEU A 81 19.19 19.20 6.58
CA LEU A 81 18.84 18.29 7.69
C LEU A 81 17.44 18.56 8.25
N THR A 82 17.08 19.83 8.46
CA THR A 82 15.78 20.20 9.05
C THR A 82 14.60 19.82 8.17
N LYS A 83 14.69 20.04 6.84
CA LYS A 83 13.63 19.66 5.90
C LYS A 83 13.55 18.14 5.75
N PHE A 84 14.70 17.46 5.70
CA PHE A 84 14.74 16.01 5.64
C PHE A 84 14.07 15.36 6.86
N ILE A 85 14.41 15.79 8.08
CA ILE A 85 13.78 15.29 9.31
C ILE A 85 12.29 15.62 9.33
N THR A 86 11.90 16.83 8.93
CA THR A 86 10.49 17.23 8.89
C THR A 86 9.69 16.35 7.91
N TYR A 87 10.21 16.09 6.71
CA TYR A 87 9.56 15.20 5.75
C TYR A 87 9.52 13.76 6.23
N LEU A 88 10.58 13.26 6.86
CA LEU A 88 10.62 11.93 7.45
C LEU A 88 9.56 11.78 8.55
N PHE A 89 9.40 12.81 9.39
CA PHE A 89 8.37 12.85 10.42
C PHE A 89 6.96 12.81 9.81
N TRP A 90 6.66 13.68 8.84
CA TRP A 90 5.35 13.70 8.20
C TRP A 90 5.03 12.38 7.49
N VAL A 91 5.99 11.80 6.76
CA VAL A 91 5.78 10.52 6.06
C VAL A 91 5.51 9.39 7.06
N GLY A 92 6.27 9.33 8.15
CA GLY A 92 6.09 8.33 9.21
C GLY A 92 4.75 8.49 9.92
N MET A 93 4.38 9.72 10.27
CA MET A 93 3.11 10.00 10.93
C MET A 93 1.91 9.65 10.04
N PHE A 94 1.90 10.08 8.77
CA PHE A 94 0.83 9.73 7.84
C PHE A 94 0.78 8.23 7.54
N TYR A 95 1.93 7.56 7.48
CA TYR A 95 1.98 6.11 7.31
C TYR A 95 1.36 5.38 8.51
N HIS A 96 1.70 5.79 9.74
CA HIS A 96 1.13 5.21 10.95
C HIS A 96 -0.39 5.44 11.02
N LEU A 97 -0.84 6.69 10.82
CA LEU A 97 -2.26 7.03 10.80
C LEU A 97 -3.02 6.24 9.74
N TYR A 98 -2.47 6.12 8.53
CA TYR A 98 -3.08 5.31 7.48
C TYR A 98 -3.25 3.84 7.89
N ASN A 99 -2.19 3.24 8.43
CA ASN A 99 -2.25 1.83 8.85
C ASN A 99 -3.21 1.63 10.02
N GLN A 100 -3.21 2.54 11.01
CA GLN A 100 -4.15 2.47 12.13
C GLN A 100 -5.61 2.55 11.64
N VAL A 101 -5.93 3.51 10.78
CA VAL A 101 -7.27 3.63 10.17
C VAL A 101 -7.63 2.39 9.34
N ALA A 102 -6.68 1.82 8.61
CA ALA A 102 -6.90 0.60 7.84
C ALA A 102 -7.21 -0.60 8.75
N THR A 103 -6.49 -0.78 9.86
CA THR A 103 -6.77 -1.86 10.83
C THR A 103 -8.11 -1.66 11.54
N ASN A 104 -8.46 -0.43 11.91
CA ASN A 104 -9.78 -0.11 12.49
C ASN A 104 -10.92 -0.34 11.49
N THR A 105 -10.68 -0.06 10.21
CA THR A 105 -11.64 -0.36 9.14
C THR A 105 -11.79 -1.86 8.97
N LEU A 106 -10.68 -2.61 8.94
CA LEU A 106 -10.66 -4.07 8.84
C LEU A 106 -11.46 -4.74 9.96
N GLU A 107 -11.48 -4.17 11.17
CA GLU A 107 -12.32 -4.65 12.26
C GLU A 107 -13.82 -4.53 11.95
N ARG A 108 -14.22 -3.43 11.30
CA ARG A 108 -15.63 -3.12 11.03
C ARG A 108 -16.17 -3.69 9.73
N VAL A 109 -15.30 -4.09 8.79
CA VAL A 109 -15.68 -4.65 7.49
C VAL A 109 -15.14 -6.06 7.28
N ALA A 110 -15.68 -6.79 6.30
CA ALA A 110 -15.12 -8.09 5.94
C ALA A 110 -13.73 -7.93 5.28
N PRO A 111 -12.81 -8.91 5.40
CA PRO A 111 -11.50 -8.86 4.73
C PRO A 111 -11.61 -8.65 3.23
N LEU A 112 -12.66 -9.18 2.62
CA LEU A 112 -12.94 -9.05 1.19
C LEU A 112 -13.31 -7.60 0.82
N THR A 113 -14.20 -6.95 1.57
CA THR A 113 -14.54 -5.53 1.40
C THR A 113 -13.32 -4.63 1.63
N HIS A 114 -12.48 -4.93 2.63
CA HIS A 114 -11.23 -4.20 2.87
C HIS A 114 -10.25 -4.33 1.69
N ALA A 115 -10.15 -5.52 1.09
CA ALA A 115 -9.33 -5.73 -0.10
C ALA A 115 -9.84 -4.92 -1.31
N VAL A 116 -11.16 -4.83 -1.51
CA VAL A 116 -11.78 -3.99 -2.56
C VAL A 116 -11.51 -2.50 -2.31
N GLY A 117 -11.70 -2.02 -1.08
CA GLY A 117 -11.40 -0.64 -0.71
C GLY A 117 -9.93 -0.26 -0.93
N ASN A 118 -9.00 -1.17 -0.61
CA ASN A 118 -7.57 -0.97 -0.87
C ASN A 118 -7.27 -0.85 -2.38
N VAL A 119 -7.98 -1.59 -3.22
CA VAL A 119 -7.86 -1.51 -4.68
C VAL A 119 -8.37 -0.16 -5.20
N LEU A 120 -9.53 0.30 -4.74
CA LEU A 120 -10.07 1.63 -5.09
C LEU A 120 -9.15 2.77 -4.65
N LYS A 121 -8.57 2.69 -3.44
CA LYS A 121 -7.57 3.66 -2.97
C LYS A 121 -6.39 3.75 -3.94
N ARG A 122 -5.87 2.61 -4.42
CA ARG A 122 -4.74 2.59 -5.37
C ARG A 122 -5.11 3.26 -6.69
N VAL A 123 -6.30 3.00 -7.22
CA VAL A 123 -6.80 3.66 -8.44
C VAL A 123 -6.83 5.18 -8.27
N PHE A 124 -7.35 5.66 -7.14
CA PHE A 124 -7.41 7.09 -6.85
C PHE A 124 -6.01 7.73 -6.76
N VAL A 125 -5.07 7.07 -6.06
CA VAL A 125 -3.69 7.55 -5.93
C VAL A 125 -2.96 7.59 -7.29
N ILE A 126 -3.17 6.57 -8.15
CA ILE A 126 -2.59 6.55 -9.50
C ILE A 126 -3.15 7.71 -10.32
N GLY A 127 -4.47 7.89 -10.35
CA GLY A 127 -5.11 8.99 -11.09
C GLY A 127 -4.63 10.36 -10.62
N PHE A 128 -4.57 10.57 -9.30
CA PHE A 128 -4.08 11.82 -8.72
C PHE A 128 -2.60 12.08 -9.02
N SER A 129 -1.77 11.04 -8.95
CA SER A 129 -0.34 11.13 -9.28
C SER A 129 -0.11 11.61 -10.72
N ILE A 130 -0.88 11.08 -11.68
CA ILE A 130 -0.79 11.49 -13.09
C ILE A 130 -1.15 12.98 -13.25
N VAL A 131 -2.23 13.42 -12.60
CA VAL A 131 -2.71 14.81 -12.68
C VAL A 131 -1.73 15.78 -12.02
N VAL A 132 -1.18 15.44 -10.85
CA VAL A 132 -0.32 16.34 -10.07
C VAL A 132 1.12 16.36 -10.55
N PHE A 133 1.72 15.19 -10.86
CA PHE A 133 3.10 15.14 -11.31
C PHE A 133 3.25 15.51 -12.78
N GLY A 134 2.17 15.47 -13.57
CA GLY A 134 2.15 15.97 -14.95
C GLY A 134 3.22 15.36 -15.87
N ASN A 135 3.79 14.21 -15.48
CA ASN A 135 4.87 13.58 -16.24
C ASN A 135 4.33 13.16 -17.61
N LYS A 136 5.13 13.33 -18.67
CA LYS A 136 4.76 12.90 -20.02
C LYS A 136 4.73 11.37 -20.07
N ILE A 137 3.57 10.80 -19.76
CA ILE A 137 3.29 9.39 -19.96
C ILE A 137 3.16 9.18 -21.48
N SER A 138 3.92 8.24 -22.04
CA SER A 138 3.76 7.83 -23.44
C SER A 138 2.30 7.46 -23.70
N THR A 139 1.76 7.79 -24.87
CA THR A 139 0.36 7.56 -25.24
C THR A 139 -0.05 6.10 -25.02
N GLU A 140 0.85 5.15 -25.26
CA GLU A 140 0.64 3.72 -25.04
C GLU A 140 0.50 3.36 -23.56
N THR A 141 1.37 3.90 -22.70
CA THR A 141 1.29 3.70 -21.24
C THR A 141 0.03 4.37 -20.69
N GLY A 142 -0.33 5.56 -21.18
CA GLY A 142 -1.55 6.26 -20.78
C GLY A 142 -2.81 5.45 -21.07
N ILE A 143 -2.92 4.90 -22.28
CA ILE A 143 -4.04 4.02 -22.65
C ILE A 143 -4.04 2.75 -21.79
N GLY A 144 -2.87 2.12 -21.58
CA GLY A 144 -2.74 0.93 -20.74
C GLY A 144 -3.18 1.18 -19.29
N THR A 145 -2.77 2.30 -18.71
CA THR A 145 -3.15 2.71 -17.35
C THR A 145 -4.65 3.03 -17.27
N CYS A 146 -5.23 3.70 -18.26
CA CYS A 146 -6.67 3.96 -18.31
C CYS A 146 -7.49 2.67 -18.38
N ILE A 147 -7.09 1.71 -19.21
CA ILE A 147 -7.76 0.40 -19.30
C ILE A 147 -7.64 -0.37 -17.98
N ALA A 148 -6.45 -0.35 -17.36
CA ALA A 148 -6.24 -1.00 -16.07
C ALA A 148 -7.10 -0.38 -14.96
N ILE A 149 -7.14 0.95 -14.89
CA ILE A 149 -8.00 1.69 -13.95
C ILE A 149 -9.47 1.35 -14.19
N ALA A 150 -9.93 1.34 -15.44
CA ALA A 150 -11.31 1.01 -15.79
C ALA A 150 -11.67 -0.43 -15.39
N GLY A 151 -10.83 -1.41 -15.76
CA GLY A 151 -11.06 -2.82 -15.41
C GLY A 151 -11.10 -3.05 -13.90
N VAL A 152 -10.18 -2.43 -13.16
CA VAL A 152 -10.13 -2.51 -11.70
C VAL A 152 -11.34 -1.84 -11.05
N SER A 153 -11.78 -0.70 -11.57
CA SER A 153 -12.94 0.03 -11.06
C SER A 153 -14.24 -0.75 -11.29
N ILE A 154 -14.42 -1.31 -12.48
CA ILE A 154 -15.59 -2.15 -12.82
C ILE A 154 -15.60 -3.41 -11.96
N TYR A 155 -14.46 -4.11 -11.84
CA TYR A 155 -14.35 -5.29 -10.98
C TYR A 155 -14.71 -4.99 -9.53
N SER A 156 -14.18 -3.88 -9.00
CA SER A 156 -14.45 -3.43 -7.63
C SER A 156 -15.93 -3.09 -7.43
N TYR A 157 -16.55 -2.42 -8.40
CA TYR A 157 -17.96 -2.05 -8.35
C TYR A 157 -18.89 -3.27 -8.38
N ILE A 158 -18.69 -4.19 -9.33
CA ILE A 158 -19.49 -5.41 -9.46
C ILE A 158 -19.37 -6.25 -8.18
N LYS A 159 -18.15 -6.43 -7.69
CA LYS A 159 -17.90 -7.25 -6.49
C LYS A 159 -18.53 -6.65 -5.23
N THR A 160 -18.51 -5.33 -5.09
CA THR A 160 -19.20 -4.63 -3.99
C THR A 160 -20.71 -4.86 -4.06
N LYS A 161 -21.31 -4.72 -5.26
CA LYS A 161 -22.75 -4.99 -5.46
C LYS A 161 -23.13 -6.44 -5.14
N MET A 162 -22.32 -7.41 -5.56
CA MET A 162 -22.56 -8.83 -5.25
C MET A 162 -22.49 -9.11 -3.73
N GLU A 163 -21.59 -8.45 -3.00
CA GLU A 163 -21.53 -8.56 -1.54
C GLU A 163 -22.76 -7.96 -0.87
N GLU A 164 -23.22 -6.79 -1.33
CA GLU A 164 -24.44 -6.16 -0.83
C GLU A 164 -25.68 -7.03 -1.04
N GLU A 165 -25.81 -7.65 -2.22
CA GLU A 165 -26.89 -8.59 -2.51
C GLU A 165 -26.82 -9.83 -1.61
N LYS A 166 -25.65 -10.47 -1.48
CA LYS A 166 -25.47 -11.61 -0.56
C LYS A 166 -25.83 -11.26 0.88
N ARG A 167 -25.46 -10.08 1.36
CA ARG A 167 -25.83 -9.62 2.71
C ARG A 167 -27.34 -9.49 2.86
N LYS A 168 -28.01 -8.88 1.88
CA LYS A 168 -29.47 -8.71 1.88
C LYS A 168 -30.21 -10.05 1.89
N THR A 169 -29.74 -11.04 1.12
CA THR A 169 -30.32 -12.40 1.10
C THR A 169 -30.13 -13.15 2.42
N ILE A 170 -29.06 -12.89 3.18
CA ILE A 170 -28.81 -13.55 4.48
C ILE A 170 -29.63 -12.91 5.61
N THR A 171 -29.98 -11.62 5.49
CA THR A 171 -30.79 -10.89 6.48
C THR A 171 -32.31 -10.91 6.23
N ALA A 172 -32.76 -11.48 5.11
CA ALA A 172 -34.18 -11.64 4.76
C ALA A 172 -34.65 -13.05 5.10
#